data_AF-A0A0J5P4Q3-F1
#
_entry.id   AF-A0A0J5P4Q3-F1
#
_cell.length_a   1.000
_cell.length_b   1.000
_cell.length_c   1.000
_cell.angle_alpha   90.00
_cell.angle_beta   90.00
_cell.angle_gamma   90.00
#
_symmetry.space_group_name_H-M   'P 1'
#
loop_
_entity.id
_entity.type
_entity.pdbx_description
1 polymer ?
#
loop_
_entity_poly.entity_id
_entity_poly.type
_entity_poly.pdbx_seq_one_letter_code
_entity_poly.pdbx_strand_id
1 'polypeptide(L)'
;MLFTNEVVISIIVLLALSLLRINVVLALIIAALTCGILGHYGVNEAGFGDALNLTIKNFTGGLGGGAETAMNYAVLGAFAVALSKSGVTDLLAYKVIRAFGQRPSGRSVFWFKYLVLFTLVLFSMSSQNVIPVHIAFIPIVVPPLLSVMNQLKIDRR
;
A
#
# COMPACT_ATOMS: atom_id res chain seq x y z
N MET A 1 3.00 32.01 -12.42
CA MET A 1 3.34 30.76 -13.13
C MET A 1 3.06 29.51 -12.30
N LEU A 2 3.42 29.44 -11.00
CA LEU A 2 3.14 28.24 -10.19
C LEU A 2 1.64 27.99 -9.91
N PHE A 3 0.88 29.05 -9.59
CA PHE A 3 -0.56 28.97 -9.29
C PHE A 3 -1.47 28.82 -10.52
N THR A 4 -0.91 28.78 -11.73
CA THR A 4 -1.64 28.60 -12.98
C THR A 4 -1.54 27.16 -13.48
N ASN A 5 -0.66 26.35 -12.89
CA ASN A 5 -0.47 24.96 -13.30
C ASN A 5 -1.59 24.09 -12.72
N GLU A 6 -2.29 23.38 -13.60
CA GLU A 6 -3.47 22.57 -13.26
C GLU A 6 -3.12 21.43 -12.29
N VAL A 7 -1.91 20.87 -12.42
CA VAL A 7 -1.39 19.83 -11.54
C VAL A 7 -1.15 20.39 -10.13
N VAL A 8 -0.58 21.58 -10.01
CA VAL A 8 -0.32 22.22 -8.71
C VAL A 8 -1.65 22.52 -7.99
N ILE A 9 -2.65 23.03 -8.72
CA ILE A 9 -3.98 23.29 -8.17
C ILE A 9 -4.62 21.99 -7.69
N SER A 10 -4.52 20.90 -8.46
CA SER A 10 -5.01 19.57 -8.06
C SER A 10 -4.37 19.06 -6.77
N ILE A 11 -3.05 19.21 -6.61
CA ILE A 11 -2.33 18.81 -5.39
C ILE A 11 -2.81 19.64 -4.19
N ILE A 12 -3.02 20.95 -4.36
CA ILE A 12 -3.54 21.81 -3.29
C ILE A 12 -4.95 21.36 -2.88
N VAL A 13 -5.82 21.05 -3.84
CA VAL A 13 -7.18 20.53 -3.57
C VAL A 13 -7.12 19.20 -2.83
N LEU A 14 -6.27 18.27 -3.28
CA LEU A 14 -6.04 16.99 -2.60
C LEU A 14 -5.63 17.19 -1.14
N LEU A 15 -4.63 18.04 -0.90
CA LEU A 15 -4.11 18.31 0.44
C LEU A 15 -5.17 18.98 1.32
N ALA A 16 -5.92 19.96 0.79
CA ALA A 16 -7.00 20.60 1.51
C ALA A 16 -8.08 19.60 1.92
N LEU A 17 -8.55 18.74 1.00
CA LEU A 17 -9.55 17.71 1.30
C LEU A 17 -9.03 16.67 2.32
N SER A 18 -7.75 16.30 2.22
CA SER A 18 -7.09 15.39 3.16
C SER A 18 -6.99 15.99 4.57
N LEU A 19 -6.66 17.29 4.67
CA LEU A 19 -6.63 18.02 5.95
C LEU A 19 -8.03 18.15 6.57
N LEU A 20 -9.07 18.25 5.76
CA LEU A 20 -10.47 18.21 6.19
C LEU A 20 -10.94 16.80 6.61
N ARG A 21 -10.04 15.81 6.67
CA ARG A 21 -10.32 14.40 7.04
C ARG A 21 -11.34 13.72 6.11
N ILE A 22 -11.43 14.14 4.86
CA ILE A 22 -12.20 13.44 3.83
C ILE A 22 -11.47 12.15 3.45
N ASN A 23 -12.22 11.10 3.11
CA ASN A 23 -11.64 9.83 2.67
C ASN A 23 -10.68 10.06 1.49
N VAL A 24 -9.47 9.52 1.60
CA VAL A 24 -8.40 9.64 0.60
C VAL A 24 -8.88 9.26 -0.79
N VAL A 25 -9.73 8.23 -0.91
CA VAL A 25 -10.29 7.81 -2.21
C VAL A 25 -11.15 8.91 -2.83
N LEU A 26 -12.02 9.54 -2.04
CA LEU A 26 -12.86 10.64 -2.51
C LEU A 26 -12.02 11.88 -2.85
N ALA A 27 -11.02 12.18 -2.02
CA ALA A 27 -10.10 13.30 -2.26
C ALA A 27 -9.33 13.14 -3.58
N LEU A 28 -8.84 11.93 -3.88
CA LEU A 28 -8.14 11.63 -5.13
C LEU A 28 -9.05 11.78 -6.36
N ILE A 29 -10.30 11.30 -6.28
CA ILE A 29 -11.27 11.45 -7.37
C ILE A 29 -11.55 12.94 -7.63
N ILE A 30 -11.84 13.71 -6.59
CA ILE A 30 -12.15 15.14 -6.72
C ILE A 30 -10.94 15.92 -7.26
N ALA A 31 -9.72 15.63 -6.77
CA ALA A 31 -8.50 16.25 -7.27
C ALA A 31 -8.25 15.91 -8.75
N ALA A 32 -8.41 14.65 -9.15
CA ALA A 32 -8.26 14.23 -10.55
C ALA A 32 -9.28 14.91 -11.48
N LEU A 33 -10.55 15.02 -11.04
CA LEU A 33 -11.59 15.73 -11.79
C LEU A 33 -11.27 17.22 -11.90
N THR A 34 -10.81 17.84 -10.81
CA THR A 34 -10.44 19.27 -10.80
C THR A 34 -9.27 19.53 -11.76
N CYS A 35 -8.27 18.66 -11.77
CA CYS A 35 -7.13 18.73 -12.71
C CYS A 35 -7.58 18.61 -14.17
N GLY A 36 -8.44 17.63 -14.48
CA GLY A 36 -8.89 17.38 -15.84
C GLY A 36 -9.79 18.50 -16.38
N ILE A 37 -10.69 19.01 -15.55
CA ILE A 37 -11.57 20.13 -15.94
C ILE A 37 -10.72 21.37 -16.23
N LEU A 38 -9.78 21.73 -15.34
CA LEU A 38 -8.90 22.89 -15.56
C LEU A 38 -8.02 22.73 -16.82
N GLY A 39 -7.47 21.53 -17.04
CA GLY A 39 -6.62 21.25 -18.20
C GLY A 39 -7.37 21.22 -19.53
N HIS A 40 -8.60 20.70 -19.57
CA HIS A 40 -9.39 20.62 -20.80
C HIS A 40 -10.16 21.91 -21.11
N TYR A 41 -10.53 22.68 -20.09
CA TYR A 41 -11.15 24.00 -20.25
C TYR A 41 -10.17 25.05 -20.80
N GLY A 42 -8.88 24.95 -20.44
CA GLY A 42 -7.84 25.89 -20.89
C GLY A 42 -7.26 25.64 -22.29
N VAL A 43 -7.41 24.44 -22.86
CA VAL A 43 -6.71 24.05 -24.12
C VAL A 43 -7.64 24.05 -25.35
N ASN A 44 -8.94 23.80 -25.20
CA ASN A 44 -9.84 23.57 -26.35
C ASN A 44 -11.06 24.50 -26.45
N GLU A 45 -11.21 25.51 -25.57
CA GLU A 45 -12.45 26.31 -25.46
C GLU A 45 -13.73 25.42 -25.45
N ALA A 46 -13.61 24.22 -24.90
CA ALA A 46 -14.69 23.27 -24.81
C ALA A 46 -15.62 23.70 -23.67
N GLY A 47 -16.93 23.72 -23.92
CA GLY A 47 -17.91 23.99 -22.87
C GLY A 47 -17.71 23.07 -21.65
N PHE A 48 -18.11 23.51 -20.46
CA PHE A 48 -17.93 22.75 -19.21
C PHE A 48 -18.36 21.27 -19.31
N GLY A 49 -19.43 20.99 -20.06
CA GLY A 49 -19.90 19.63 -20.32
C GLY A 49 -18.94 18.77 -21.13
N ASP A 50 -18.27 19.33 -22.14
CA ASP A 50 -17.31 18.61 -22.97
C ASP A 50 -16.00 18.34 -22.23
N ALA A 51 -15.52 19.32 -21.46
CA ALA A 51 -14.35 19.16 -20.60
C ALA A 51 -14.56 18.05 -19.56
N LEU A 52 -15.76 17.98 -18.98
CA LEU A 52 -16.13 16.94 -18.02
C LEU A 52 -16.23 15.56 -18.70
N ASN A 53 -16.86 15.47 -19.88
CA ASN A 53 -16.93 14.21 -20.64
C ASN A 53 -15.54 13.68 -21.03
N LEU A 54 -14.64 14.54 -21.51
CA LEU A 54 -13.26 14.19 -21.82
C LEU A 54 -12.48 13.76 -20.58
N THR A 55 -12.65 14.46 -19.47
CA THR A 55 -12.01 14.11 -18.19
C THR A 55 -12.48 12.74 -17.72
N ILE A 56 -13.79 12.46 -17.73
CA ILE A 56 -14.33 11.15 -17.35
C ILE A 56 -13.81 10.06 -18.30
N LYS A 57 -13.79 10.31 -19.61
CA LYS A 57 -13.26 9.35 -20.59
C LYS A 57 -11.79 9.03 -20.35
N ASN A 58 -10.96 10.03 -20.09
CA ASN A 58 -9.54 9.84 -19.80
C ASN A 58 -9.32 9.18 -18.43
N PHE A 59 -10.09 9.56 -17.42
CA PHE A 59 -10.05 8.98 -16.09
C PHE A 59 -10.42 7.49 -16.11
N THR A 60 -11.55 7.14 -16.73
CA THR A 60 -12.00 5.75 -16.88
C THR A 60 -11.07 4.92 -17.76
N GLY A 61 -10.53 5.49 -18.84
CA GLY A 61 -9.49 4.85 -19.65
C GLY A 61 -8.21 4.56 -18.86
N GLY A 62 -7.79 5.50 -17.99
CA GLY A 62 -6.64 5.34 -17.10
C GLY A 62 -6.84 4.28 -16.02
N LEU A 63 -8.07 4.12 -15.51
CA LEU A 63 -8.40 3.05 -14.55
C LEU A 63 -8.21 1.66 -15.16
N GLY A 64 -8.48 1.48 -16.45
CA GLY A 64 -8.29 0.20 -17.15
C GLY A 64 -6.84 -0.30 -17.10
N GLY A 65 -5.87 0.59 -17.30
CA GLY A 65 -4.44 0.25 -17.21
C GLY A 65 -3.96 -0.13 -15.80
N GLY A 66 -4.64 0.37 -14.76
CA GLY A 66 -4.38 0.03 -13.36
C GLY A 66 -5.25 -1.09 -12.80
N ALA A 67 -6.28 -1.53 -13.52
CA ALA A 67 -7.30 -2.45 -13.02
C ALA A 67 -6.72 -3.83 -12.68
N GLU A 68 -5.85 -4.38 -13.52
CA GLU A 68 -5.17 -5.66 -13.26
C GLU A 68 -4.34 -5.57 -11.97
N THR A 69 -3.60 -4.47 -11.79
CA THR A 69 -2.80 -4.24 -10.59
C THR A 69 -3.68 -4.11 -9.34
N ALA A 70 -4.79 -3.38 -9.43
CA ALA A 70 -5.75 -3.24 -8.33
C ALA A 70 -6.40 -4.59 -7.94
N MET A 71 -6.76 -5.40 -8.93
CA MET A 71 -7.30 -6.75 -8.70
C MET A 71 -6.26 -7.65 -8.03
N ASN A 72 -5.00 -7.62 -8.46
CA ASN A 72 -3.93 -8.37 -7.82
C ASN A 72 -3.73 -7.98 -6.36
N TYR A 73 -3.77 -6.67 -6.03
CA TYR A 73 -3.71 -6.21 -4.64
C TYR A 73 -4.92 -6.68 -3.82
N ALA A 74 -6.13 -6.64 -4.40
CA ALA A 74 -7.34 -7.10 -3.73
C ALA A 74 -7.29 -8.61 -3.42
N VAL A 75 -6.88 -9.42 -4.41
CA VAL A 75 -6.71 -10.88 -4.26
C VAL A 75 -5.64 -11.19 -3.21
N LEU A 76 -4.54 -10.45 -3.23
CA LEU A 76 -3.47 -10.68 -2.28
C LEU A 76 -3.83 -10.24 -0.84
N GLY A 77 -4.60 -9.16 -0.70
CA GLY A 77 -5.20 -8.78 0.57
C GLY A 77 -6.16 -9.85 1.08
N ALA A 78 -7.01 -10.40 0.20
CA ALA A 78 -7.90 -11.51 0.53
C ALA A 78 -7.11 -12.77 0.95
N PHE A 79 -6.01 -13.07 0.25
CA PHE A 79 -5.10 -14.16 0.61
C PHE A 79 -4.46 -13.94 1.99
N ALA A 80 -3.97 -12.74 2.29
CA ALA A 80 -3.41 -12.41 3.59
C ALA A 80 -4.41 -12.58 4.73
N VAL A 81 -5.67 -12.16 4.51
CA VAL A 81 -6.76 -12.37 5.48
C VAL A 81 -7.07 -13.86 5.64
N ALA A 82 -7.20 -14.61 4.55
CA ALA A 82 -7.44 -16.05 4.60
C ALA A 82 -6.30 -16.80 5.31
N LEU A 83 -5.05 -16.44 5.03
CA LEU A 83 -3.86 -16.99 5.66
C LEU A 83 -3.85 -16.69 7.17
N SER A 84 -4.14 -15.45 7.58
CA SER A 84 -4.23 -15.09 9.01
C SER A 84 -5.35 -15.82 9.74
N LYS A 85 -6.46 -16.12 9.05
CA LYS A 85 -7.60 -16.85 9.63
C LYS A 85 -7.41 -18.37 9.63
N SER A 86 -6.51 -18.89 8.80
CA SER A 86 -6.24 -20.33 8.69
C SER A 86 -5.45 -20.92 9.88
N GLY A 87 -4.88 -20.08 10.75
CA GLY A 87 -4.03 -20.52 11.87
C GLY A 87 -2.64 -21.02 11.48
N VAL A 88 -2.32 -21.09 10.18
CA VAL A 88 -0.99 -21.46 9.67
C VAL A 88 0.09 -20.51 10.19
N THR A 89 -0.24 -19.22 10.31
CA THR A 89 0.65 -18.19 10.86
C THR A 89 1.02 -18.46 12.31
N ASP A 90 0.08 -18.95 13.12
CA ASP A 90 0.32 -19.27 14.53
C ASP A 90 1.10 -20.58 14.70
N LEU A 91 0.86 -21.57 13.84
CA LEU A 91 1.65 -22.81 13.80
C LEU A 91 3.11 -22.55 13.43
N LEU A 92 3.36 -21.69 12.44
CA LEU A 92 4.71 -21.27 12.07
C LEU A 92 5.40 -20.53 13.22
N ALA A 93 4.70 -19.59 13.85
CA ALA A 93 5.22 -18.89 15.01
C ALA A 93 5.59 -19.86 16.13
N TYR A 94 4.67 -20.77 16.49
CA TYR A 94 4.92 -21.79 17.52
C TYR A 94 6.11 -22.69 17.17
N LYS A 95 6.25 -23.12 15.91
CA LYS A 95 7.39 -23.95 15.46
C LYS A 95 8.71 -23.22 15.56
N VAL A 96 8.74 -21.94 15.16
CA VAL A 96 9.93 -21.08 15.30
C VAL A 96 10.27 -20.87 16.76
N ILE A 97 9.29 -20.58 17.61
CA ILE A 97 9.49 -20.38 19.06
C ILE A 97 9.97 -21.67 19.74
N ARG A 98 9.37 -22.82 19.39
CA ARG A 98 9.74 -24.12 19.95
C ARG A 98 11.14 -24.56 19.51
N ALA A 99 11.54 -24.26 18.27
CA ALA A 99 12.92 -24.43 17.81
C ALA A 99 13.92 -23.57 18.61
N PHE A 100 13.47 -22.46 19.20
CA PHE A 100 14.29 -21.55 20.00
C PHE A 100 14.42 -21.92 21.50
N GLY A 101 13.63 -22.86 22.01
CA GLY A 101 13.92 -23.54 23.28
C GLY A 101 13.48 -22.82 24.58
N GLN A 102 13.16 -23.64 25.58
CA GLN A 102 12.37 -23.35 26.80
C GLN A 102 13.02 -22.43 27.87
N ARG A 103 14.11 -21.70 27.60
CA ARG A 103 14.70 -20.76 28.59
C ARG A 103 15.34 -19.54 27.91
N PRO A 104 14.58 -18.48 27.61
CA PRO A 104 15.13 -17.29 26.97
C PRO A 104 15.95 -16.46 27.98
N SER A 105 17.27 -16.41 27.80
CA SER A 105 18.08 -15.34 28.37
C SER A 105 17.76 -14.03 27.64
N GLY A 106 17.79 -12.88 28.31
CA GLY A 106 17.53 -11.56 27.67
C GLY A 106 18.41 -11.28 26.44
N ARG A 107 19.59 -11.91 26.37
CA ARG A 107 20.53 -11.84 25.23
C ARG A 107 20.04 -12.63 24.01
N SER A 108 19.38 -13.77 24.20
CA SER A 108 18.84 -14.62 23.12
C SER A 108 17.65 -13.94 22.42
N VAL A 109 16.75 -13.33 23.21
CA VAL A 109 15.60 -12.58 22.69
C VAL A 109 16.07 -11.36 21.86
N PHE A 110 17.09 -10.66 22.34
CA PHE A 110 17.70 -9.54 21.61
C PHE A 110 18.25 -9.98 20.25
N TRP A 111 19.10 -11.02 20.22
CA TRP A 111 19.67 -11.53 18.97
C TRP A 111 18.61 -12.01 17.98
N PHE A 112 17.56 -12.66 18.47
CA PHE A 112 16.49 -13.15 17.63
C PHE A 112 15.67 -12.02 17.00
N LYS A 113 15.38 -10.94 17.75
CA LYS A 113 14.75 -9.72 17.19
C LYS A 113 15.55 -9.15 16.01
N TYR A 114 16.88 -9.07 16.17
CA TYR A 114 17.75 -8.60 15.09
C TYR A 114 17.80 -9.57 13.90
N LEU A 115 17.76 -10.88 14.14
CA LEU A 115 17.71 -11.88 13.07
C LEU A 115 16.42 -11.78 12.25
N VAL A 116 15.26 -11.62 12.90
CA VAL A 116 13.97 -11.43 12.21
C VAL A 116 13.97 -10.15 11.37
N LEU A 117 14.43 -9.03 11.93
CA LEU A 117 14.54 -7.77 11.20
C LEU A 117 15.53 -7.86 10.04
N PHE A 118 16.69 -8.49 10.25
CA PHE A 118 17.68 -8.69 9.19
C PHE A 118 17.14 -9.54 8.04
N THR A 119 16.40 -10.60 8.37
CA THR A 119 15.73 -11.46 7.37
C THR A 119 14.70 -10.67 6.59
N LEU A 120 13.88 -9.83 7.25
CA LEU A 120 12.92 -8.95 6.59
C LEU A 120 13.59 -7.95 5.64
N VAL A 121 14.73 -7.37 6.03
CA VAL A 121 15.51 -6.46 5.18
C VAL A 121 16.06 -7.18 3.95
N LEU A 122 16.69 -8.35 4.14
CA LEU A 122 17.19 -9.15 3.03
C LEU A 122 16.08 -9.55 2.05
N PHE A 123 14.92 -9.93 2.58
CA PHE A 123 13.76 -10.28 1.76
C PHE A 123 13.22 -9.07 1.02
N SER A 124 13.17 -7.89 1.66
CA SER A 124 12.76 -6.64 1.03
C SER A 124 13.69 -6.27 -0.14
N MET A 125 15.01 -6.30 0.07
CA MET A 125 16.00 -6.04 -0.99
C MET A 125 15.90 -7.08 -2.12
N SER A 126 15.69 -8.36 -1.78
CA SER A 126 15.58 -9.45 -2.76
C SER A 126 14.27 -9.40 -3.55
N SER A 127 13.17 -8.89 -2.97
CA SER A 127 11.84 -8.81 -3.60
C SER A 127 11.76 -7.84 -4.78
N GLN A 128 12.72 -6.92 -4.88
CA GLN A 128 12.85 -6.02 -6.01
C GLN A 128 13.85 -6.54 -7.06
N ASN A 129 14.82 -7.39 -6.67
CA ASN A 129 15.97 -7.73 -7.52
C ASN A 129 16.02 -9.17 -8.04
N VAL A 130 15.57 -10.16 -7.26
CA VAL A 130 15.70 -11.60 -7.60
C VAL A 130 14.40 -12.17 -8.16
N ILE A 131 13.29 -11.89 -7.48
CA ILE A 131 11.95 -12.28 -7.91
C ILE A 131 11.10 -11.01 -7.81
N PRO A 132 10.44 -10.55 -8.89
CA PRO A 132 9.68 -9.31 -8.89
C PRO A 132 8.34 -9.47 -8.15
N VAL A 133 8.40 -9.72 -6.85
CA VAL A 133 7.27 -9.89 -5.93
C VAL A 133 7.12 -8.71 -4.96
N HIS A 134 7.77 -7.58 -5.21
CA HIS A 134 7.75 -6.39 -4.35
C HIS A 134 6.32 -5.94 -3.98
N ILE A 135 5.37 -6.07 -4.91
CA ILE A 135 3.94 -5.81 -4.74
C ILE A 135 3.30 -6.76 -3.72
N ALA A 136 3.74 -8.01 -3.72
CA ALA A 136 3.11 -9.10 -3.00
C ALA A 136 3.81 -9.54 -1.72
N PHE A 137 5.04 -9.08 -1.50
CA PHE A 137 5.87 -9.52 -0.41
C PHE A 137 5.28 -9.19 0.97
N ILE A 138 4.83 -7.96 1.19
CA ILE A 138 4.36 -7.50 2.51
C ILE A 138 3.15 -8.32 2.98
N PRO A 139 2.08 -8.48 2.18
CA PRO A 139 0.89 -9.23 2.61
C PRO A 139 1.16 -10.74 2.78
N ILE A 140 2.19 -11.29 2.14
CA ILE A 140 2.55 -12.70 2.28
C ILE A 140 3.41 -12.93 3.54
N VAL A 141 4.40 -12.07 3.79
CA VAL A 141 5.45 -12.32 4.79
C VAL A 141 5.15 -11.71 6.16
N VAL A 142 4.49 -10.55 6.19
CA VAL A 142 4.22 -9.84 7.46
C VAL A 142 3.16 -10.55 8.32
N PRO A 143 2.01 -11.05 7.79
CA PRO A 143 1.01 -11.70 8.64
C PRO A 143 1.53 -12.93 9.40
N PRO A 144 2.32 -13.85 8.80
CA PRO A 144 2.97 -14.95 9.53
C PRO A 144 3.92 -14.49 10.63
N LEU A 145 4.66 -13.41 10.40
CA LEU A 145 5.64 -12.89 11.34
C LEU A 145 5.01 -12.06 12.45
N LEU A 146 3.78 -11.56 12.28
CA LEU A 146 3.11 -10.71 13.26
C LEU A 146 2.96 -11.41 14.61
N SER A 147 2.63 -12.70 14.61
CA SER A 147 2.49 -13.53 15.82
C SER A 147 3.84 -13.69 16.55
N VAL A 148 4.93 -13.84 15.80
CA VAL A 148 6.31 -13.88 16.33
C VAL A 148 6.72 -12.51 16.88
N MET A 149 6.48 -11.43 16.12
CA MET A 149 6.81 -10.06 16.51
C MET A 149 6.10 -9.63 17.79
N ASN A 150 4.81 -9.97 17.93
CA ASN A 150 4.03 -9.70 19.14
C ASN A 150 4.63 -10.37 20.38
N GLN A 151 5.08 -11.62 20.27
CA GLN A 151 5.71 -12.32 21.40
C GLN A 151 7.10 -11.75 21.75
N LEU A 152 7.81 -11.20 20.76
CA LEU A 152 9.08 -10.50 20.95
C LEU A 152 8.91 -9.03 21.39
N LYS A 153 7.67 -8.56 21.58
CA LYS A 153 7.35 -7.15 21.85
C LYS A 153 7.98 -6.19 20.83
N ILE A 154 8.00 -6.60 19.57
CA ILE A 154 8.38 -5.74 18.44
C ILE A 154 7.12 -4.98 18.01
N ASP A 155 7.19 -3.65 17.99
CA ASP A 155 6.09 -2.86 17.46
C ASP A 155 5.92 -3.15 15.95
N ARG A 156 4.66 -3.25 15.53
CA ARG A 156 4.25 -3.47 14.14
C ARG A 156 4.13 -2.17 13.35
N ARG A 157 4.16 -1.02 14.05
CA ARG A 157 4.20 0.34 13.48
C ARG A 157 5.64 0.71 13.10
#